data_AF-A0A934XWT8-F1
#
_entry.id   AF-A0A934XWT8-F1
#
_cell.length_a   1.000
_cell.length_b   1.000
_cell.length_c   1.000
_cell.angle_alpha   90.00
_cell.angle_beta   90.00
_cell.angle_gamma   90.00
#
_symmetry.space_group_name_H-M   'P 1'
#
loop_
_entity.id
_entity.type
_entity.pdbx_description
1 polymer ?
#
loop_
_entity_poly.entity_id
_entity_poly.type
_entity_poly.pdbx_seq_one_letter_code
_entity_poly.pdbx_strand_id
1 'polypeptide(L)'
;MQWYQHLHGQPIIGGNAVRNPPFKFDYFERLPLFQALTGLEMYRTPAPALDQAARDQAAALMSLLNVRYLVVNPPVPGRYPYVDTWQATRDYALQVLPVDPQPIFEADGVQVYRVQAPPPPLPFELDFGGQDTLPYRGDHWDVDEADLAGASAVWMTGRQTELFLPVQPQPGQKLRLTLRVTPYSYPGGPGQTLAVAWNGRALGQRSLTPGWQELTFDVPDVQETGGSGPSIISLTSGWTQAPRNAQPESALIGATGVAAPVIIEVHAFSEAFITLIGPEGERFDASAGRRGINLAVLDEKTGALLDKRGFDTAANDFEAEALTAYLAQVPAGRVVVVATKEDATRHLTAAARAALGRLGLPADLAAGASLAAVGVQGAGNGVGAIAWAPGDAYLKVGGDARPLAFALDWVRVQ
;
A
#
# COMPACT_ATOMS: atom_id res chain seq x y z
N MET A 1 -30.50 -1.26 -1.46
CA MET A 1 -30.24 -2.49 -0.69
C MET A 1 -30.77 -2.29 0.73
N GLN A 2 -31.73 -3.11 1.20
CA GLN A 2 -32.02 -3.41 2.63
C GLN A 2 -33.43 -3.99 2.90
N TRP A 3 -34.29 -4.22 1.90
CA TRP A 3 -35.62 -4.83 2.17
C TRP A 3 -35.57 -6.36 2.33
N TYR A 4 -34.60 -7.09 1.77
CA TYR A 4 -34.57 -8.56 1.91
C TYR A 4 -33.86 -9.03 3.19
N GLN A 5 -32.84 -8.29 3.66
CA GLN A 5 -32.10 -8.63 4.88
C GLN A 5 -32.99 -8.67 6.13
N HIS A 6 -34.09 -7.91 6.19
CA HIS A 6 -35.01 -7.95 7.33
C HIS A 6 -35.78 -9.28 7.46
N LEU A 7 -35.97 -10.04 6.36
CA LEU A 7 -36.71 -11.30 6.38
C LEU A 7 -35.84 -12.47 6.82
N HIS A 8 -34.65 -12.61 6.22
CA HIS A 8 -33.79 -13.77 6.48
C HIS A 8 -32.70 -13.51 7.52
N GLY A 9 -32.43 -12.25 7.87
CA GLY A 9 -31.45 -11.86 8.89
C GLY A 9 -30.00 -12.24 8.57
N GLN A 10 -29.71 -12.68 7.35
CA GLN A 10 -28.36 -13.08 6.94
C GLN A 10 -27.64 -11.95 6.21
N PRO A 11 -26.30 -11.87 6.30
CA PRO A 11 -25.51 -10.99 5.46
C PRO A 11 -25.71 -11.30 3.96
N ILE A 12 -25.66 -10.27 3.12
CA ILE A 12 -25.62 -10.40 1.66
C ILE A 12 -24.40 -9.63 1.18
N ILE A 13 -23.58 -10.25 0.33
CA ILE A 13 -22.56 -9.52 -0.42
C ILE A 13 -23.31 -8.70 -1.46
N GLY A 14 -23.22 -7.39 -1.39
CA GLY A 14 -23.96 -6.52 -2.29
C GLY A 14 -23.21 -5.27 -2.67
N GLY A 15 -23.49 -4.79 -3.88
CA GLY A 15 -22.99 -3.54 -4.43
C GLY A 15 -23.53 -2.30 -3.70
N ASN A 16 -22.63 -1.34 -3.52
CA ASN A 16 -22.63 -0.28 -2.53
C ASN A 16 -23.91 0.59 -2.35
N ALA A 17 -24.06 1.15 -1.14
CA ALA A 17 -24.90 2.29 -0.79
C ALA A 17 -24.02 3.44 -0.26
N VAL A 18 -23.45 4.24 -1.18
CA VAL A 18 -22.93 5.64 -1.10
C VAL A 18 -22.19 6.18 0.16
N ARG A 19 -21.88 5.40 1.22
CA ARG A 19 -21.30 5.94 2.47
C ARG A 19 -20.28 5.03 3.17
N ASN A 20 -19.56 4.21 2.41
CA ASN A 20 -18.48 3.40 2.98
C ASN A 20 -17.13 4.15 2.94
N PRO A 21 -16.23 3.89 3.90
CA PRO A 21 -14.86 4.42 3.85
C PRO A 21 -14.08 3.86 2.64
N PRO A 22 -13.10 4.60 2.08
CA PRO A 22 -12.34 4.23 0.88
C PRO A 22 -11.77 2.80 0.88
N PHE A 23 -11.21 2.33 2.00
CA PHE A 23 -10.58 1.00 2.08
C PHE A 23 -11.53 -0.16 1.73
N LYS A 24 -12.85 0.00 1.93
CA LYS A 24 -13.83 -1.04 1.54
C LYS A 24 -14.00 -1.14 0.03
N PHE A 25 -13.75 -0.07 -0.71
CA PHE A 25 -13.76 -0.09 -2.17
C PHE A 25 -12.52 -0.79 -2.70
N ASP A 26 -11.35 -0.40 -2.18
CA ASP A 26 -10.07 -1.04 -2.46
C ASP A 26 -10.12 -2.56 -2.26
N TYR A 27 -10.83 -3.03 -1.22
CA TYR A 27 -11.01 -4.46 -0.99
C TYR A 27 -11.59 -5.18 -2.22
N PHE A 28 -12.74 -4.74 -2.74
CA PHE A 28 -13.37 -5.42 -3.88
C PHE A 28 -12.61 -5.20 -5.17
N GLU A 29 -12.03 -4.01 -5.37
CA GLU A 29 -11.27 -3.65 -6.57
C GLU A 29 -9.99 -4.46 -6.73
N ARG A 30 -9.43 -5.02 -5.66
CA ARG A 30 -8.19 -5.81 -5.70
C ARG A 30 -8.41 -7.31 -5.94
N LEU A 31 -9.65 -7.80 -5.90
CA LEU A 31 -9.93 -9.24 -5.99
C LEU A 31 -10.27 -9.67 -7.43
N PRO A 32 -9.47 -10.56 -8.06
CA PRO A 32 -9.69 -11.04 -9.41
C PRO A 32 -11.12 -11.47 -9.73
N LEU A 33 -11.79 -12.20 -8.82
CA LEU A 33 -13.17 -12.64 -9.03
C LEU A 33 -14.13 -11.44 -9.21
N PHE A 34 -14.02 -10.43 -8.36
CA PHE A 34 -14.87 -9.25 -8.43
C PHE A 34 -14.49 -8.35 -9.60
N GLN A 35 -13.21 -8.20 -9.91
CA GLN A 35 -12.75 -7.51 -11.12
C GLN A 35 -13.36 -8.13 -12.40
N ALA A 36 -13.35 -9.45 -12.52
CA ALA A 36 -13.91 -10.16 -13.67
C ALA A 36 -15.43 -9.97 -13.77
N LEU A 37 -16.16 -10.16 -12.67
CA LEU A 37 -17.63 -9.98 -12.62
C LEU A 37 -18.02 -8.53 -12.92
N THR A 38 -17.40 -7.54 -12.29
CA THR A 38 -17.67 -6.11 -12.54
C THR A 38 -17.22 -5.69 -13.94
N GLY A 39 -16.17 -6.30 -14.50
CA GLY A 39 -15.78 -6.12 -15.89
C GLY A 39 -16.90 -6.51 -16.86
N LEU A 40 -17.45 -7.71 -16.68
CA LEU A 40 -18.55 -8.25 -17.50
C LEU A 40 -19.81 -7.40 -17.39
N GLU A 41 -20.16 -6.96 -16.18
CA GLU A 41 -21.28 -6.04 -15.95
C GLU A 41 -21.13 -4.72 -16.72
N MET A 42 -19.90 -4.36 -17.09
CA MET A 42 -19.52 -3.15 -17.83
C MET A 42 -19.07 -3.45 -19.27
N TYR A 43 -19.60 -4.52 -19.89
CA TYR A 43 -19.32 -4.93 -21.28
C TYR A 43 -17.85 -5.28 -21.58
N ARG A 44 -17.06 -5.66 -20.56
CA ARG A 44 -15.66 -6.07 -20.74
C ARG A 44 -15.53 -7.56 -20.49
N THR A 45 -14.98 -8.28 -21.48
CA THR A 45 -14.59 -9.67 -21.29
C THR A 45 -13.30 -9.74 -20.47
N PRO A 46 -13.22 -10.58 -19.42
CA PRO A 46 -11.98 -10.77 -18.67
C PRO A 46 -10.85 -11.26 -19.58
N ALA A 47 -9.67 -10.65 -19.45
CA ALA A 47 -8.48 -11.14 -20.13
C ALA A 47 -8.10 -12.54 -19.58
N PRO A 48 -7.42 -13.41 -20.35
CA PRO A 48 -7.12 -14.78 -19.93
C PRO A 48 -6.43 -14.89 -18.56
N ALA A 49 -5.48 -13.99 -18.26
CA ALA A 49 -4.80 -13.97 -16.97
C ALA A 49 -5.75 -13.62 -15.81
N LEU A 50 -6.66 -12.66 -16.01
CA LEU A 50 -7.66 -12.29 -15.02
C LEU A 50 -8.69 -13.40 -14.81
N ASP A 51 -9.14 -14.06 -15.89
CA ASP A 51 -10.06 -15.20 -15.79
C ASP A 51 -9.44 -16.35 -14.99
N GLN A 52 -8.18 -16.68 -15.27
CA GLN A 52 -7.47 -17.72 -14.52
C GLN A 52 -7.35 -17.36 -13.04
N ALA A 53 -6.92 -16.14 -12.72
CA ALA A 53 -6.81 -15.69 -11.33
C ALA A 53 -8.18 -15.66 -10.60
N ALA A 54 -9.27 -15.30 -11.29
CA ALA A 54 -10.62 -15.35 -10.74
C ALA A 54 -11.05 -16.78 -10.41
N ARG A 55 -10.75 -17.75 -11.29
CA ARG A 55 -11.03 -19.18 -11.09
C ARG A 55 -10.24 -19.76 -9.92
N ASP A 56 -8.96 -19.44 -9.84
CA ASP A 56 -8.09 -19.92 -8.75
C ASP A 56 -8.53 -19.35 -7.39
N GLN A 57 -9.03 -18.12 -7.35
CA GLN A 57 -9.49 -17.46 -6.12
C GLN A 57 -10.90 -17.90 -5.67
N ALA A 58 -11.80 -18.25 -6.58
CA ALA A 58 -13.24 -18.30 -6.33
C ALA A 58 -13.64 -19.18 -5.13
N ALA A 59 -13.14 -20.41 -5.06
CA ALA A 59 -13.52 -21.34 -3.99
C ALA A 59 -13.03 -20.92 -2.61
N ALA A 60 -11.78 -20.44 -2.53
CA ALA A 60 -11.19 -19.93 -1.29
C ALA A 60 -11.95 -18.70 -0.79
N LEU A 61 -12.31 -17.79 -1.70
CA LEU A 61 -13.06 -16.58 -1.36
C LEU A 61 -14.50 -16.87 -0.89
N MET A 62 -15.21 -17.83 -1.52
CA MET A 62 -16.53 -18.26 -1.03
C MET A 62 -16.45 -18.89 0.36
N SER A 63 -15.38 -19.63 0.64
CA SER A 63 -15.12 -20.23 1.95
C SER A 63 -14.84 -19.17 3.01
N LEU A 64 -13.97 -18.20 2.70
CA LEU A 64 -13.64 -17.06 3.55
C LEU A 64 -14.89 -16.23 3.89
N LEU A 65 -15.65 -15.83 2.88
CA LEU A 65 -16.84 -15.01 3.07
C LEU A 65 -18.05 -15.81 3.59
N ASN A 66 -17.89 -17.12 3.79
CA ASN A 66 -18.94 -18.05 4.23
C ASN A 66 -20.21 -17.94 3.36
N VAL A 67 -20.03 -17.85 2.04
CA VAL A 67 -21.14 -17.76 1.09
C VAL A 67 -21.78 -19.13 0.95
N ARG A 68 -23.10 -19.19 1.22
CA ARG A 68 -23.86 -20.45 1.15
C ARG A 68 -24.76 -20.55 -0.08
N TYR A 69 -25.15 -19.41 -0.64
CA TYR A 69 -26.08 -19.34 -1.76
C TYR A 69 -25.67 -18.25 -2.74
N LEU A 70 -25.74 -18.57 -4.02
CA LEU A 70 -25.74 -17.59 -5.11
C LEU A 70 -27.19 -17.35 -5.52
N VAL A 71 -27.63 -16.09 -5.45
CA VAL A 71 -28.97 -15.69 -5.87
C VAL A 71 -28.87 -14.89 -7.15
N VAL A 72 -29.45 -15.43 -8.23
CA VAL A 72 -29.55 -14.79 -9.53
C VAL A 72 -30.97 -14.25 -9.69
N ASN A 73 -31.11 -12.93 -9.68
CA ASN A 73 -32.39 -12.26 -9.92
C ASN A 73 -32.61 -12.06 -11.43
N PRO A 74 -33.84 -12.05 -11.95
CA PRO A 74 -34.09 -11.79 -13.36
C PRO A 74 -33.60 -10.39 -13.79
N PRO A 75 -33.30 -10.18 -15.09
CA PRO A 75 -32.94 -8.86 -15.59
C PRO A 75 -34.10 -7.87 -15.37
N VAL A 76 -33.78 -6.65 -14.96
CA VAL A 76 -34.78 -5.58 -14.77
C VAL A 76 -34.95 -4.84 -16.10
N PRO A 77 -36.15 -4.85 -16.72
CA PRO A 77 -36.37 -4.18 -17.99
C PRO A 77 -35.97 -2.70 -17.96
N GLY A 78 -35.26 -2.24 -18.99
CA GLY A 78 -34.83 -0.84 -19.13
C GLY A 78 -33.65 -0.41 -18.22
N ARG A 79 -33.09 -1.32 -17.40
CA ARG A 79 -31.95 -1.02 -16.53
C ARG A 79 -30.63 -1.39 -17.21
N TYR A 80 -30.10 -0.49 -18.04
CA TYR A 80 -28.78 -0.63 -18.65
C TYR A 80 -27.66 -0.25 -17.64
N PRO A 81 -26.48 -0.90 -17.69
CA PRO A 81 -26.09 -2.00 -18.58
C PRO A 81 -26.62 -3.37 -18.15
N TYR A 82 -27.17 -3.49 -16.94
CA TYR A 82 -27.55 -4.76 -16.30
C TYR A 82 -28.39 -5.67 -17.19
N VAL A 83 -29.39 -5.15 -17.90
CA VAL A 83 -30.24 -5.95 -18.80
C VAL A 83 -29.46 -6.62 -19.94
N ASP A 84 -28.43 -5.97 -20.47
CA ASP A 84 -27.63 -6.50 -21.59
C ASP A 84 -26.55 -7.47 -21.11
N THR A 85 -25.94 -7.18 -19.95
CA THR A 85 -24.82 -7.93 -19.41
C THR A 85 -25.24 -9.05 -18.46
N TRP A 86 -26.54 -9.13 -18.13
CA TRP A 86 -27.10 -10.10 -17.19
C TRP A 86 -26.72 -11.54 -17.51
N GLN A 87 -26.96 -11.97 -18.76
CA GLN A 87 -26.75 -13.36 -19.16
C GLN A 87 -25.27 -13.72 -19.12
N ALA A 88 -24.40 -12.87 -19.67
CA ALA A 88 -22.95 -13.09 -19.67
C ALA A 88 -22.39 -13.16 -18.23
N THR A 89 -22.85 -12.27 -17.34
CA THR A 89 -22.42 -12.24 -15.94
C THR A 89 -22.89 -13.47 -15.18
N ARG A 90 -24.16 -13.88 -15.37
CA ARG A 90 -24.71 -15.12 -14.80
C ARG A 90 -23.91 -16.33 -15.25
N ASP A 91 -23.71 -16.49 -16.55
CA ASP A 91 -23.07 -17.66 -17.11
C ASP A 91 -21.61 -17.76 -16.64
N TYR A 92 -20.91 -16.63 -16.54
CA TYR A 92 -19.58 -16.57 -15.95
C TYR A 92 -19.56 -16.96 -14.47
N ALA A 93 -20.47 -16.40 -13.66
CA ALA A 93 -20.56 -16.72 -12.24
C ALA A 93 -20.81 -18.22 -12.01
N LEU A 94 -21.68 -18.85 -12.80
CA LEU A 94 -21.96 -20.30 -12.72
C LEU A 94 -20.77 -21.17 -13.20
N GLN A 95 -19.90 -20.65 -14.06
CA GLN A 95 -18.69 -21.35 -14.52
C GLN A 95 -17.52 -21.25 -13.55
N VAL A 96 -17.47 -20.20 -12.73
CA VAL A 96 -16.30 -19.87 -11.89
C VAL A 96 -16.56 -20.20 -10.42
N LEU A 97 -17.78 -19.93 -9.93
CA LEU A 97 -18.11 -20.21 -8.53
C LEU A 97 -18.33 -21.71 -8.31
N PRO A 98 -17.96 -22.24 -7.13
CA PRO A 98 -18.20 -23.64 -6.78
C PRO A 98 -19.68 -23.84 -6.40
N VAL A 99 -20.58 -23.77 -7.38
CA VAL A 99 -22.02 -23.96 -7.16
C VAL A 99 -22.50 -25.32 -7.66
N ASP A 100 -23.62 -25.78 -7.11
CA ASP A 100 -24.32 -26.94 -7.66
C ASP A 100 -24.73 -26.67 -9.13
N PRO A 101 -24.65 -27.65 -10.04
CA PRO A 101 -24.98 -27.45 -11.45
C PRO A 101 -26.45 -27.06 -11.70
N GLN A 102 -27.33 -27.36 -10.75
CA GLN A 102 -28.76 -27.06 -10.83
C GLN A 102 -29.17 -26.15 -9.67
N PRO A 103 -30.11 -25.22 -9.90
CA PRO A 103 -30.63 -24.41 -8.82
C PRO A 103 -31.40 -25.28 -7.82
N ILE A 104 -31.26 -24.97 -6.53
CA ILE A 104 -32.06 -25.58 -5.46
C ILE A 104 -33.45 -24.93 -5.33
N PHE A 105 -33.64 -23.78 -5.97
CA PHE A 105 -34.90 -23.07 -6.04
C PHE A 105 -34.97 -22.26 -7.35
N GLU A 106 -36.12 -22.31 -8.00
CA GLU A 106 -36.42 -21.52 -9.20
C GLU A 106 -37.90 -21.14 -9.23
N ALA A 107 -38.19 -19.84 -9.17
CA ALA A 107 -39.54 -19.28 -9.30
C ALA A 107 -39.47 -17.81 -9.73
N ASP A 108 -40.44 -17.36 -10.52
CA ASP A 108 -40.58 -15.95 -10.95
C ASP A 108 -39.29 -15.35 -11.56
N GLY A 109 -38.51 -16.18 -12.25
CA GLY A 109 -37.22 -15.81 -12.86
C GLY A 109 -36.05 -15.67 -11.87
N VAL A 110 -36.27 -15.89 -10.58
CA VAL A 110 -35.20 -15.96 -9.56
C VAL A 110 -34.66 -17.39 -9.50
N GLN A 111 -33.35 -17.54 -9.57
CA GLN A 111 -32.64 -18.81 -9.42
C GLN A 111 -31.73 -18.75 -8.20
N VAL A 112 -31.76 -19.78 -7.36
CA VAL A 112 -30.87 -19.90 -6.20
C VAL A 112 -30.05 -21.17 -6.33
N TYR A 113 -28.73 -20.99 -6.31
CA TYR A 113 -27.77 -22.09 -6.36
C TYR A 113 -27.12 -22.24 -4.99
N ARG A 114 -26.89 -23.48 -4.57
CA ARG A 114 -26.11 -23.77 -3.37
C ARG A 114 -24.63 -23.66 -3.71
N VAL A 115 -23.87 -22.98 -2.85
CA VAL A 115 -22.42 -22.87 -2.96
C VAL A 115 -21.77 -23.99 -2.15
N GLN A 116 -20.93 -24.77 -2.81
CA GLN A 116 -20.12 -25.87 -2.28
C GLN A 116 -18.72 -25.35 -1.93
N ALA A 117 -18.64 -24.51 -0.90
CA ALA A 117 -17.37 -24.05 -0.36
C ALA A 117 -16.79 -25.14 0.55
N PRO A 118 -15.67 -25.82 0.19
CA PRO A 118 -15.06 -26.82 1.05
C PRO A 118 -14.54 -26.16 2.33
N PRO A 119 -14.55 -26.86 3.47
CA PRO A 119 -13.87 -26.34 4.66
C PRO A 119 -12.38 -26.13 4.35
N PRO A 120 -11.75 -25.07 4.87
CA PRO A 120 -10.32 -24.87 4.67
C PRO A 120 -9.55 -26.06 5.25
N PRO A 121 -8.44 -26.47 4.61
CA PRO A 121 -7.59 -27.52 5.15
C PRO A 121 -6.97 -27.07 6.48
N LEU A 122 -6.69 -28.04 7.35
CA LEU A 122 -5.83 -27.84 8.52
C LEU A 122 -4.53 -28.63 8.30
N PRO A 123 -3.34 -28.03 8.54
CA PRO A 123 -3.13 -26.64 8.96
C PRO A 123 -3.57 -25.64 7.88
N PHE A 124 -4.21 -24.55 8.30
CA PHE A 124 -4.50 -23.41 7.45
C PHE A 124 -3.41 -22.36 7.63
N GLU A 125 -2.78 -21.93 6.55
CA GLU A 125 -1.69 -20.96 6.58
C GLU A 125 -1.98 -19.79 5.65
N LEU A 126 -1.70 -18.59 6.13
CA LEU A 126 -1.62 -17.37 5.35
C LEU A 126 -0.17 -16.90 5.35
N ASP A 127 0.46 -16.96 4.20
CA ASP A 127 1.79 -16.40 3.94
C ASP A 127 1.64 -14.98 3.38
N PHE A 128 2.01 -13.97 4.17
CA PHE A 128 1.90 -12.56 3.79
C PHE A 128 2.88 -12.16 2.69
N GLY A 129 3.87 -13.00 2.38
CA GLY A 129 4.66 -12.88 1.16
C GLY A 129 3.95 -13.29 -0.12
N GLY A 130 2.85 -14.03 0.00
CA GLY A 130 1.99 -14.41 -1.11
C GLY A 130 1.03 -13.29 -1.52
N GLN A 131 0.91 -13.04 -2.83
CA GLN A 131 0.01 -12.04 -3.41
C GLN A 131 -1.49 -12.31 -3.10
N ASP A 132 -1.84 -13.54 -2.72
CA ASP A 132 -3.22 -14.00 -2.55
C ASP A 132 -3.81 -13.75 -1.15
N THR A 133 -3.10 -13.05 -0.26
CA THR A 133 -3.55 -12.85 1.12
C THR A 133 -4.37 -11.58 1.35
N LEU A 134 -4.51 -10.72 0.34
CA LEU A 134 -5.32 -9.49 0.40
C LEU A 134 -6.77 -9.70 0.90
N PRO A 135 -7.53 -10.74 0.49
CA PRO A 135 -8.90 -10.95 0.99
C PRO A 135 -8.97 -11.16 2.51
N TYR A 136 -7.88 -11.60 3.13
CA TYR A 136 -7.85 -12.01 4.54
C TYR A 136 -7.46 -10.86 5.46
N ARG A 137 -7.08 -9.70 4.91
CA ARG A 137 -6.51 -8.56 5.64
C ARG A 137 -7.57 -7.49 5.89
N GLY A 138 -7.68 -7.04 7.14
CA GLY A 138 -8.46 -5.86 7.53
C GLY A 138 -7.74 -4.54 7.24
N ASP A 139 -8.10 -3.50 7.97
CA ASP A 139 -7.46 -2.18 7.83
C ASP A 139 -6.06 -2.16 8.48
N HIS A 140 -5.24 -1.15 8.18
CA HIS A 140 -3.91 -0.92 8.76
C HIS A 140 -2.84 -1.99 8.45
N TRP A 141 -2.95 -2.66 7.30
CA TRP A 141 -1.86 -3.38 6.67
C TRP A 141 -1.25 -2.53 5.56
N ASP A 142 0.08 -2.50 5.50
CA ASP A 142 0.82 -1.77 4.48
C ASP A 142 1.02 -2.60 3.20
N VAL A 143 1.93 -2.17 2.34
CA VAL A 143 2.39 -2.90 1.15
C VAL A 143 3.17 -4.17 1.50
N ASP A 144 3.20 -5.10 0.54
CA ASP A 144 3.98 -6.33 0.63
C ASP A 144 5.48 -6.02 0.52
N GLU A 145 6.24 -6.33 1.56
CA GLU A 145 7.69 -6.21 1.59
C GLU A 145 8.29 -7.55 1.14
N ALA A 146 9.00 -7.56 0.01
CA ALA A 146 9.57 -8.79 -0.55
C ALA A 146 10.75 -9.35 0.27
N ASP A 147 11.46 -8.49 1.01
CA ASP A 147 12.56 -8.88 1.89
C ASP A 147 12.64 -7.96 3.11
N LEU A 148 12.12 -8.45 4.24
CA LEU A 148 12.25 -7.87 5.56
C LEU A 148 13.11 -8.80 6.44
N ALA A 149 14.42 -8.58 6.40
CA ALA A 149 15.41 -9.39 7.11
C ALA A 149 15.32 -10.89 6.79
N GLY A 150 15.23 -11.22 5.51
CA GLY A 150 15.25 -12.59 4.99
C GLY A 150 13.88 -13.28 4.94
N ALA A 151 12.79 -12.53 5.13
CA ALA A 151 11.42 -13.03 4.98
C ALA A 151 10.55 -11.98 4.28
N SER A 152 9.65 -12.43 3.43
CA SER A 152 8.57 -11.58 2.91
C SER A 152 7.57 -11.29 4.01
N ALA A 153 7.10 -10.05 4.11
CA ALA A 153 6.25 -9.67 5.24
C ALA A 153 5.43 -8.42 4.93
N VAL A 154 4.47 -8.13 5.82
CA VAL A 154 3.68 -6.90 5.74
C VAL A 154 3.67 -6.22 7.08
N TRP A 155 3.95 -4.92 7.08
CA TRP A 155 3.88 -4.09 8.26
C TRP A 155 2.43 -3.80 8.64
N MET A 156 2.15 -3.94 9.93
CA MET A 156 1.00 -3.32 10.56
C MET A 156 1.34 -1.85 10.85
N THR A 157 0.49 -0.92 10.39
CA THR A 157 0.66 0.53 10.55
C THR A 157 -0.33 1.15 11.54
N GLY A 158 -1.12 0.33 12.23
CA GLY A 158 -2.14 0.77 13.19
C GLY A 158 -1.86 0.36 14.63
N ARG A 159 -2.72 0.83 15.55
CA ARG A 159 -2.78 0.29 16.93
C ARG A 159 -3.51 -1.05 16.97
N GLN A 160 -4.48 -1.25 16.07
CA GLN A 160 -5.29 -2.46 15.97
C GLN A 160 -5.55 -2.80 14.49
N THR A 161 -5.55 -4.08 14.18
CA THR A 161 -5.91 -4.64 12.86
C THR A 161 -6.65 -5.96 13.05
N GLU A 162 -7.22 -6.45 11.96
CA GLU A 162 -7.97 -7.69 11.91
C GLU A 162 -7.48 -8.57 10.76
N LEU A 163 -7.54 -9.88 10.98
CA LEU A 163 -7.44 -10.89 9.93
C LEU A 163 -8.72 -11.72 9.92
N PHE A 164 -9.20 -12.04 8.72
CA PHE A 164 -10.39 -12.85 8.50
C PHE A 164 -9.96 -14.22 8.02
N LEU A 165 -10.29 -15.27 8.77
CA LEU A 165 -9.94 -16.65 8.41
C LEU A 165 -11.20 -17.48 8.11
N PRO A 166 -11.16 -18.38 7.11
CA PRO A 166 -12.26 -19.33 6.84
C PRO A 166 -12.37 -20.43 7.90
N VAL A 167 -11.42 -20.52 8.84
CA VAL A 167 -11.36 -21.59 9.84
C VAL A 167 -12.41 -21.36 10.91
N GLN A 168 -13.36 -22.29 11.03
CA GLN A 168 -14.35 -22.32 12.11
C GLN A 168 -14.03 -23.51 13.03
N PRO A 169 -13.70 -23.27 14.32
CA PRO A 169 -13.50 -24.37 15.26
C PRO A 169 -14.78 -25.19 15.40
N GLN A 170 -14.66 -26.52 15.39
CA GLN A 170 -15.78 -27.40 15.72
C GLN A 170 -15.87 -27.59 17.24
N PRO A 171 -17.07 -27.87 17.82
CA PRO A 171 -17.18 -28.18 19.24
C PRO A 171 -16.25 -29.32 19.66
N GLY A 172 -15.44 -29.10 20.70
CA GLY A 172 -14.44 -30.04 21.20
C GLY A 172 -13.14 -30.09 20.39
N GLN A 173 -13.03 -29.35 19.28
CA GLN A 173 -11.80 -29.22 18.51
C GLN A 173 -10.84 -28.25 19.22
N LYS A 174 -9.61 -28.70 19.47
CA LYS A 174 -8.55 -27.84 19.99
C LYS A 174 -7.74 -27.32 18.82
N LEU A 175 -7.79 -26.01 18.61
CA LEU A 175 -6.99 -25.32 17.60
C LEU A 175 -5.88 -24.50 18.25
N ARG A 176 -4.81 -24.34 17.51
CA ARG A 176 -3.67 -23.50 17.88
C ARG A 176 -3.42 -22.47 16.80
N LEU A 177 -3.32 -21.21 17.22
CA LEU A 177 -2.90 -20.09 16.39
C LEU A 177 -1.41 -19.84 16.60
N THR A 178 -0.63 -19.85 15.53
CA THR A 178 0.77 -19.43 15.54
C THR A 178 0.97 -18.28 14.56
N LEU A 179 1.69 -17.25 15.00
CA LEU A 179 2.08 -16.11 14.17
C LEU A 179 3.60 -16.02 14.13
N ARG A 180 4.18 -15.84 12.94
CA ARG A 180 5.58 -15.45 12.78
C ARG A 180 5.66 -13.94 12.59
N VAL A 181 6.28 -13.27 13.56
CA VAL A 181 6.21 -11.83 13.75
C VAL A 181 7.58 -11.26 14.11
N THR A 182 7.86 -10.04 13.66
CA THR A 182 8.98 -9.22 14.14
C THR A 182 8.48 -7.82 14.53
N PRO A 183 8.85 -7.28 15.70
CA PRO A 183 8.44 -5.91 16.07
C PRO A 183 9.24 -4.87 15.28
N TYR A 184 8.63 -3.71 15.03
CA TYR A 184 9.44 -2.51 14.81
C TYR A 184 10.20 -2.21 16.11
N SER A 185 11.52 -2.07 16.01
CA SER A 185 12.40 -1.83 17.16
C SER A 185 13.57 -0.95 16.74
N TYR A 186 14.04 -0.12 17.68
CA TYR A 186 15.14 0.81 17.46
C TYR A 186 15.92 1.02 18.78
N PRO A 187 17.20 1.45 18.73
CA PRO A 187 18.01 1.65 19.93
C PRO A 187 17.35 2.63 20.92
N GLY A 188 17.24 2.23 22.18
CA GLY A 188 16.63 3.05 23.24
C GLY A 188 15.10 3.16 23.17
N GLY A 189 14.45 2.52 22.20
CA GLY A 189 12.99 2.49 22.08
C GLY A 189 12.30 1.63 23.15
N PRO A 190 11.00 1.87 23.40
CA PRO A 190 10.23 1.03 24.30
C PRO A 190 10.05 -0.38 23.75
N GLY A 191 9.90 -1.38 24.64
CA GLY A 191 9.54 -2.73 24.23
C GLY A 191 8.18 -2.76 23.55
N GLN A 192 8.00 -3.60 22.52
CA GLN A 192 6.73 -3.77 21.82
C GLN A 192 5.93 -4.92 22.45
N THR A 193 4.61 -4.84 22.39
CA THR A 193 3.70 -5.91 22.83
C THR A 193 2.68 -6.22 21.76
N LEU A 194 2.25 -7.47 21.68
CA LEU A 194 1.14 -7.91 20.83
C LEU A 194 0.09 -8.63 21.68
N ALA A 195 -1.10 -8.05 21.73
CA ALA A 195 -2.29 -8.70 22.25
C ALA A 195 -3.10 -9.32 21.10
N VAL A 196 -3.55 -10.55 21.28
CA VAL A 196 -4.29 -11.32 20.29
C VAL A 196 -5.66 -11.69 20.84
N ALA A 197 -6.69 -11.55 20.01
CA ALA A 197 -8.04 -12.03 20.30
C ALA A 197 -8.60 -12.83 19.12
N TRP A 198 -9.44 -13.82 19.42
CA TRP A 198 -10.17 -14.63 18.45
C TRP A 198 -11.66 -14.42 18.62
N ASN A 199 -12.35 -13.90 17.59
CA ASN A 199 -13.76 -13.53 17.64
C ASN A 199 -14.08 -12.63 18.86
N GLY A 200 -13.19 -11.70 19.19
CA GLY A 200 -13.31 -10.80 20.34
C GLY A 200 -12.92 -11.41 21.71
N ARG A 201 -12.65 -12.72 21.79
CA ARG A 201 -12.15 -13.38 23.00
C ARG A 201 -10.63 -13.24 23.08
N ALA A 202 -10.12 -12.62 24.13
CA ALA A 202 -8.67 -12.47 24.32
C ALA A 202 -7.97 -13.83 24.46
N LEU A 203 -6.93 -14.05 23.65
CA LEU A 203 -6.02 -15.19 23.75
C LEU A 203 -4.82 -14.89 24.65
N GLY A 204 -4.49 -13.60 24.80
CA GLY A 204 -3.45 -13.10 25.68
C GLY A 204 -2.56 -12.06 25.02
N GLN A 205 -1.61 -11.55 25.79
CA GLN A 205 -0.59 -10.60 25.35
C GLN A 205 0.81 -11.21 25.47
N ARG A 206 1.69 -10.85 24.54
CA ARG A 206 3.11 -11.22 24.55
C ARG A 206 3.97 -9.97 24.37
N SER A 207 5.11 -9.93 25.07
CA SER A 207 6.16 -8.97 24.76
C SER A 207 6.95 -9.48 23.56
N LEU A 208 7.36 -8.58 22.67
CA LEU A 208 8.10 -8.93 21.47
C LEU A 208 9.58 -8.62 21.65
N THR A 209 10.46 -9.55 21.24
CA THR A 209 11.90 -9.32 21.16
C THR A 209 12.28 -8.89 19.74
N PRO A 210 13.33 -8.07 19.56
CA PRO A 210 13.84 -7.74 18.23
C PRO A 210 14.16 -8.99 17.40
N GLY A 211 13.74 -8.99 16.13
CA GLY A 211 13.91 -10.10 15.20
C GLY A 211 12.69 -11.01 15.10
N TRP A 212 12.76 -11.93 14.13
CA TRP A 212 11.70 -12.88 13.85
C TRP A 212 11.52 -13.88 15.00
N GLN A 213 10.28 -14.07 15.41
CA GLN A 213 9.89 -15.01 16.46
C GLN A 213 8.50 -15.58 16.18
N GLU A 214 8.23 -16.77 16.72
CA GLU A 214 6.92 -17.39 16.66
C GLU A 214 6.19 -17.22 17.98
N LEU A 215 4.93 -16.79 17.89
CA LEU A 215 4.03 -16.68 19.04
C LEU A 215 2.89 -17.67 18.86
N THR A 216 2.65 -18.46 19.90
CA THR A 216 1.61 -19.48 19.89
C THR A 216 0.54 -19.19 20.95
N PHE A 217 -0.72 -19.36 20.55
CA PHE A 217 -1.90 -19.18 21.37
C PHE A 217 -2.85 -20.37 21.18
N ASP A 218 -3.41 -20.87 22.28
CA ASP A 218 -4.49 -21.86 22.20
C ASP A 218 -5.80 -21.13 21.90
N VAL A 219 -6.56 -21.62 20.91
CA VAL A 219 -7.84 -21.05 20.51
C VAL A 219 -8.94 -21.69 21.36
N PRO A 220 -9.78 -20.91 22.06
CA PRO A 220 -10.87 -21.45 22.87
C PRO A 220 -11.94 -22.13 22.03
N ASP A 221 -12.74 -22.97 22.66
CA ASP A 221 -13.83 -23.69 21.98
C ASP A 221 -14.81 -22.72 21.30
N VAL A 222 -15.42 -23.15 20.19
CA VAL A 222 -16.43 -22.37 19.46
C VAL A 222 -17.61 -21.98 20.34
N GLN A 223 -17.93 -22.76 21.37
CA GLN A 223 -18.96 -22.41 22.36
C GLN A 223 -18.62 -21.16 23.18
N GLU A 224 -17.33 -20.86 23.36
CA GLU A 224 -16.86 -19.69 24.10
C GLU A 224 -16.60 -18.47 23.23
N THR A 225 -16.27 -18.70 21.95
CA THR A 225 -15.90 -17.63 21.01
C THR A 225 -17.07 -17.18 20.13
N GLY A 226 -18.09 -18.03 19.96
CA GLY A 226 -19.24 -17.77 19.11
C GLY A 226 -18.89 -17.60 17.62
N GLY A 227 -19.93 -17.38 16.80
CA GLY A 227 -19.79 -16.99 15.39
C GLY A 227 -20.33 -18.03 14.39
N SER A 228 -21.00 -17.54 13.35
CA SER A 228 -21.50 -18.34 12.21
C SER A 228 -20.83 -17.94 10.89
N GLY A 229 -19.73 -17.19 10.94
CA GLY A 229 -19.01 -16.60 9.79
C GLY A 229 -17.49 -16.79 9.88
N PRO A 230 -16.68 -16.08 9.08
CA PRO A 230 -15.23 -16.15 9.20
C PRO A 230 -14.78 -15.83 10.63
N SER A 231 -13.72 -16.52 11.07
CA SER A 231 -13.08 -16.18 12.33
C SER A 231 -12.29 -14.89 12.17
N ILE A 232 -12.40 -14.01 13.16
CA ILE A 232 -11.72 -12.71 13.20
C ILE A 232 -10.60 -12.81 14.22
N ILE A 233 -9.36 -12.64 13.75
CA ILE A 233 -8.20 -12.47 14.62
C ILE A 233 -7.95 -10.98 14.77
N SER A 234 -8.16 -10.44 15.96
CA SER A 234 -7.80 -9.06 16.26
C SER A 234 -6.38 -9.04 16.82
N LEU A 235 -5.53 -8.19 16.24
CA LEU A 235 -4.15 -7.97 16.65
C LEU A 235 -4.00 -6.54 17.14
N THR A 236 -3.52 -6.36 18.37
CA THR A 236 -3.35 -5.05 18.99
C THR A 236 -1.91 -4.85 19.43
N SER A 237 -1.24 -3.83 18.90
CA SER A 237 0.13 -3.47 19.27
C SER A 237 0.18 -2.75 20.62
N GLY A 238 1.36 -2.58 21.21
CA GLY A 238 1.59 -1.72 22.38
C GLY A 238 1.76 -0.24 22.02
N TRP A 239 2.36 0.03 20.85
CA TRP A 239 2.53 1.36 20.27
C TRP A 239 2.81 1.27 18.77
N THR A 240 2.73 2.39 18.07
CA THR A 240 3.19 2.59 16.68
C THR A 240 4.19 3.74 16.64
N GLN A 241 5.14 3.71 15.72
CA GLN A 241 6.13 4.77 15.58
C GLN A 241 6.66 4.85 14.15
N ALA A 242 6.74 6.06 13.62
CA ALA A 242 7.41 6.30 12.34
C ALA A 242 8.93 6.23 12.54
N PRO A 243 9.67 5.43 11.75
CA PRO A 243 11.11 5.31 11.89
C PRO A 243 11.87 6.63 11.77
N ARG A 244 11.44 7.52 10.86
CA ARG A 244 12.04 8.86 10.72
C ARG A 244 11.95 9.72 11.99
N ASN A 245 10.98 9.46 12.86
CA ASN A 245 10.77 10.21 14.10
C ASN A 245 11.52 9.56 15.28
N ALA A 246 11.64 8.23 15.29
CA ALA A 246 12.41 7.50 16.29
C ALA A 246 13.92 7.62 16.06
N GLN A 247 14.32 7.69 14.79
CA GLN A 247 15.68 7.72 14.31
C GLN A 247 15.84 8.87 13.31
N PRO A 248 15.92 10.13 13.77
CA PRO A 248 16.01 11.30 12.90
C PRO A 248 17.19 11.24 11.92
N GLU A 249 18.23 10.48 12.23
CA GLU A 249 19.36 10.23 11.34
C GLU A 249 18.95 9.55 10.02
N SER A 250 17.87 8.76 10.03
CA SER A 250 17.33 8.11 8.82
C SER A 250 16.68 9.10 7.84
N ALA A 251 16.38 10.32 8.30
CA ALA A 251 15.77 11.37 7.48
C ALA A 251 16.79 12.41 7.00
N LEU A 252 18.09 12.25 7.27
CA LEU A 252 19.11 13.23 6.89
C LEU A 252 19.22 13.40 5.37
N ILE A 253 19.40 14.64 4.94
CA ILE A 253 19.73 15.01 3.57
C ILE A 253 21.24 14.81 3.40
N GLY A 254 21.64 13.63 2.91
CA GLY A 254 23.05 13.29 2.71
C GLY A 254 23.86 13.46 3.99
N ALA A 255 24.98 14.15 3.89
CA ALA A 255 25.86 14.52 5.01
C ALA A 255 25.67 15.98 5.48
N THR A 256 24.58 16.65 5.11
CA THR A 256 24.33 18.06 5.49
C THR A 256 24.08 18.27 6.99
N GLY A 257 23.72 17.20 7.72
CA GLY A 257 23.27 17.28 9.12
C GLY A 257 21.84 17.80 9.29
N VAL A 258 21.13 18.09 8.20
CA VAL A 258 19.73 18.54 8.20
C VAL A 258 18.81 17.39 7.84
N ALA A 259 17.78 17.15 8.65
CA ALA A 259 16.73 16.18 8.33
C ALA A 259 15.76 16.79 7.30
N ALA A 260 15.34 15.98 6.32
CA ALA A 260 14.29 16.41 5.40
C ALA A 260 12.97 16.57 6.17
N PRO A 261 12.25 17.69 6.01
CA PRO A 261 11.02 17.97 6.75
C PRO A 261 9.82 17.13 6.28
N VAL A 262 9.86 16.65 5.02
CA VAL A 262 8.88 15.77 4.39
C VAL A 262 9.62 14.65 3.66
N ILE A 263 8.91 13.65 3.14
CA ILE A 263 9.54 12.71 2.20
C ILE A 263 9.64 13.43 0.86
N ILE A 264 10.81 13.34 0.22
CA ILE A 264 11.10 13.98 -1.06
C ILE A 264 11.49 12.87 -2.03
N GLU A 265 10.70 12.72 -3.09
CA GLU A 265 10.99 11.82 -4.20
C GLU A 265 11.35 12.65 -5.43
N VAL A 266 12.49 12.33 -6.03
CA VAL A 266 13.05 13.04 -7.18
C VAL A 266 13.36 12.01 -8.27
N HIS A 267 12.81 12.22 -9.45
CA HIS A 267 13.05 11.34 -10.59
C HIS A 267 13.39 12.18 -11.82
N ALA A 268 14.62 12.02 -12.30
CA ALA A 268 15.16 12.70 -13.46
C ALA A 268 15.37 11.68 -14.59
N PHE A 269 14.58 11.79 -15.65
CA PHE A 269 14.72 11.00 -16.88
C PHE A 269 14.45 11.90 -18.10
N SER A 270 13.56 11.50 -19.00
CA SER A 270 12.98 12.42 -20.02
C SER A 270 12.14 13.54 -19.40
N GLU A 271 11.78 13.43 -18.12
CA GLU A 271 11.09 14.44 -17.34
C GLU A 271 11.83 14.73 -16.02
N ALA A 272 11.52 15.86 -15.38
CA ALA A 272 12.06 16.24 -14.08
C ALA A 272 10.93 16.26 -13.05
N PHE A 273 10.66 15.10 -12.44
CA PHE A 273 9.62 14.96 -11.43
C PHE A 273 10.17 15.20 -10.02
N ILE A 274 9.44 16.01 -9.26
CA ILE A 274 9.66 16.24 -7.84
C ILE A 274 8.33 16.06 -7.13
N THR A 275 8.24 15.04 -6.28
CA THR A 275 7.07 14.76 -5.45
C THR A 275 7.43 14.97 -3.99
N LEU A 276 6.63 15.76 -3.29
CA LEU A 276 6.71 15.91 -1.83
C LEU A 276 5.59 15.08 -1.21
N ILE A 277 5.91 14.28 -0.20
CA ILE A 277 4.94 13.48 0.54
C ILE A 277 4.94 13.94 1.99
N GLY A 278 3.82 14.54 2.40
CA GLY A 278 3.64 15.08 3.73
C GLY A 278 3.38 14.00 4.79
N PRO A 279 3.23 14.41 6.06
CA PRO A 279 3.12 13.51 7.20
C PRO A 279 1.84 12.64 7.18
N GLU A 280 0.78 13.06 6.48
CA GLU A 280 -0.47 12.31 6.34
C GLU A 280 -0.49 11.47 5.05
N GLY A 281 0.63 11.42 4.32
CA GLY A 281 0.76 10.69 3.06
C GLY A 281 0.24 11.44 1.83
N GLU A 282 -0.17 12.69 2.01
CA GLU A 282 -0.61 13.56 0.92
C GLU A 282 0.56 13.87 -0.03
N ARG A 283 0.30 13.84 -1.33
CA ARG A 283 1.32 14.04 -2.37
C ARG A 283 1.15 15.40 -3.04
N PHE A 284 2.24 16.15 -3.14
CA PHE A 284 2.29 17.44 -3.83
C PHE A 284 3.30 17.42 -4.99
N ASP A 285 2.87 17.90 -6.15
CA ASP A 285 3.74 18.08 -7.32
C ASP A 285 4.54 19.38 -7.23
N ALA A 286 5.85 19.24 -7.00
CA ALA A 286 6.81 20.33 -6.96
C ALA A 286 7.63 20.46 -8.27
N SER A 287 7.24 19.75 -9.33
CA SER A 287 7.92 19.77 -10.63
C SER A 287 7.70 21.09 -11.36
N ALA A 288 8.77 21.65 -11.95
CA ALA A 288 8.68 22.85 -12.80
C ALA A 288 8.54 22.52 -14.30
N GLY A 289 8.95 21.32 -14.73
CA GLY A 289 8.68 20.76 -16.07
C GLY A 289 9.46 21.38 -17.23
N ARG A 290 10.46 22.22 -16.97
CA ARG A 290 11.27 22.85 -18.03
C ARG A 290 12.43 21.94 -18.43
N ARG A 291 12.86 21.98 -19.68
CA ARG A 291 14.16 21.40 -20.08
C ARG A 291 15.28 22.03 -19.26
N GLY A 292 16.34 21.27 -18.96
CA GLY A 292 17.48 21.73 -18.17
C GLY A 292 17.33 21.46 -16.67
N ILE A 293 17.80 22.37 -15.82
CA ILE A 293 17.77 22.23 -14.35
C ILE A 293 16.44 22.74 -13.80
N ASN A 294 15.76 21.91 -13.01
CA ASN A 294 14.55 22.24 -12.28
C ASN A 294 14.83 22.25 -10.79
N LEU A 295 14.30 23.28 -10.11
CA LEU A 295 14.45 23.49 -8.68
C LEU A 295 13.09 23.56 -7.99
N ALA A 296 13.02 23.01 -6.79
CA ALA A 296 11.98 23.31 -5.81
C ALA A 296 12.64 23.75 -4.50
N VAL A 297 12.19 24.88 -3.96
CA VAL A 297 12.68 25.44 -2.68
C VAL A 297 11.64 25.18 -1.61
N LEU A 298 12.05 24.52 -0.53
CA LEU A 298 11.16 24.14 0.56
C LEU A 298 11.48 24.92 1.83
N ASP A 299 10.45 25.15 2.63
CA ASP A 299 10.62 25.57 4.01
C ASP A 299 11.28 24.44 4.83
N GLU A 300 12.38 24.73 5.51
CA GLU A 300 13.21 23.72 6.16
C GLU A 300 12.55 23.05 7.37
N LYS A 301 11.48 23.64 7.91
CA LYS A 301 10.77 23.11 9.07
C LYS A 301 9.51 22.37 8.69
N THR A 302 8.73 22.95 7.79
CA THR A 302 7.41 22.43 7.41
C THR A 302 7.43 21.59 6.14
N GLY A 303 8.46 21.75 5.31
CA GLY A 303 8.53 21.12 3.98
C GLY A 303 7.56 21.72 2.97
N ALA A 304 6.90 22.84 3.30
CA ALA A 304 6.03 23.54 2.38
C ALA A 304 6.82 24.05 1.16
N LEU A 305 6.25 23.88 -0.03
CA LEU A 305 6.82 24.41 -1.26
C LEU A 305 6.74 25.95 -1.22
N LEU A 306 7.89 26.61 -1.22
CA LEU A 306 8.00 28.07 -1.25
C LEU A 306 8.06 28.60 -2.67
N ASP A 307 8.80 27.91 -3.53
CA ASP A 307 8.95 28.27 -4.94
C ASP A 307 9.38 27.06 -5.78
N LYS A 308 9.09 27.09 -7.08
CA LYS A 308 9.61 26.12 -8.05
C LYS A 308 9.92 26.78 -9.37
N ARG A 309 11.07 26.44 -9.97
CA ARG A 309 11.53 27.08 -11.21
C ARG A 309 12.42 26.17 -12.04
N GLY A 310 12.23 26.23 -13.35
CA GLY A 310 13.08 25.55 -14.33
C GLY A 310 13.94 26.52 -15.14
N PHE A 311 15.15 26.09 -15.48
CA PHE A 311 16.15 26.83 -16.23
C PHE A 311 16.62 25.99 -17.40
N ASP A 312 16.51 26.51 -18.62
CA ASP A 312 16.89 25.78 -19.84
C ASP A 312 18.40 25.87 -20.08
N THR A 313 19.17 25.30 -19.15
CA THR A 313 20.64 25.23 -19.18
C THR A 313 21.18 24.34 -20.31
N ALA A 314 20.29 23.74 -21.11
CA ALA A 314 20.62 23.08 -22.37
C ALA A 314 20.66 24.05 -23.56
N ALA A 315 20.03 25.22 -23.45
CA ALA A 315 19.84 26.14 -24.57
C ALA A 315 20.97 27.16 -24.72
N ASN A 316 21.41 27.80 -23.63
CA ASN A 316 22.41 28.87 -23.65
C ASN A 316 22.89 29.24 -22.23
N ASP A 317 23.97 30.02 -22.17
CA ASP A 317 24.64 30.42 -20.93
C ASP A 317 23.81 31.43 -20.10
N PHE A 318 22.91 32.21 -20.71
CA PHE A 318 22.04 33.15 -19.98
C PHE A 318 21.08 32.43 -19.02
N GLU A 319 20.63 31.22 -19.36
CA GLU A 319 19.83 30.38 -18.44
C GLU A 319 20.66 29.88 -17.25
N ALA A 320 21.95 29.60 -17.44
CA ALA A 320 22.86 29.24 -16.36
C ALA A 320 23.18 30.45 -15.46
N GLU A 321 23.28 31.66 -16.02
CA GLU A 321 23.39 32.91 -15.26
C GLU A 321 22.11 33.18 -14.45
N ALA A 322 20.93 32.98 -15.06
CA ALA A 322 19.64 33.12 -14.38
C ALA A 322 19.48 32.13 -13.21
N LEU A 323 19.90 30.87 -13.40
CA LEU A 323 19.97 29.87 -12.34
C LEU A 323 20.89 30.33 -11.19
N THR A 324 22.06 30.86 -11.53
CA THR A 324 23.03 31.36 -10.54
C THR A 324 22.45 32.52 -9.72
N ALA A 325 21.83 33.49 -10.40
CA ALA A 325 21.20 34.64 -9.76
C ALA A 325 20.02 34.23 -8.87
N TYR A 326 19.23 33.25 -9.31
CA TYR A 326 18.14 32.69 -8.51
C TYR A 326 18.64 32.01 -7.23
N LEU A 327 19.62 31.11 -7.35
CA LEU A 327 20.20 30.43 -6.19
C LEU A 327 20.88 31.39 -5.20
N ALA A 328 21.37 32.55 -5.66
CA ALA A 328 21.91 33.58 -4.78
C ALA A 328 20.84 34.28 -3.92
N GLN A 329 19.57 34.24 -4.32
CA GLN A 329 18.44 34.82 -3.58
C GLN A 329 17.84 33.84 -2.57
N VAL A 330 18.11 32.53 -2.72
CA VAL A 330 17.64 31.52 -1.78
C VAL A 330 18.37 31.70 -0.43
N PRO A 331 17.63 31.91 0.68
CA PRO A 331 18.25 32.05 2.00
C PRO A 331 19.03 30.80 2.41
N ALA A 332 20.13 30.99 3.13
CA ALA A 332 20.88 29.89 3.73
C ALA A 332 19.98 29.07 4.67
N GLY A 333 20.18 27.74 4.68
CA GLY A 333 19.39 26.79 5.45
C GLY A 333 18.14 26.25 4.74
N ARG A 334 17.69 26.84 3.63
CA ARG A 334 16.57 26.29 2.86
C ARG A 334 16.93 24.96 2.23
N VAL A 335 15.96 24.05 2.19
CA VAL A 335 16.08 22.79 1.46
C VAL A 335 15.78 23.06 -0.01
N VAL A 336 16.66 22.62 -0.90
CA VAL A 336 16.52 22.80 -2.34
C VAL A 336 16.61 21.44 -3.02
N VAL A 337 15.58 21.12 -3.78
CA VAL A 337 15.49 19.90 -4.58
C VAL A 337 15.88 20.22 -6.01
N VAL A 338 16.69 19.38 -6.64
CA VAL A 338 17.24 19.56 -7.98
C VAL A 338 16.91 18.34 -8.83
N ALA A 339 16.27 18.54 -9.97
CA ALA A 339 16.01 17.51 -10.96
C ALA A 339 16.37 18.01 -12.37
N THR A 340 17.05 17.20 -13.17
CA THR A 340 17.36 17.54 -14.57
C THR A 340 16.37 16.93 -15.54
N LYS A 341 16.08 17.65 -16.62
CA LYS A 341 15.37 17.15 -17.80
C LYS A 341 16.27 17.28 -19.02
N GLU A 342 16.49 16.18 -19.73
CA GLU A 342 17.42 16.09 -20.87
C GLU A 342 18.86 16.51 -20.49
N ASP A 343 19.69 16.94 -21.46
CA ASP A 343 21.06 17.38 -21.19
C ASP A 343 21.11 18.78 -20.56
N ALA A 344 20.97 18.80 -19.24
CA ALA A 344 21.00 20.01 -18.44
C ALA A 344 22.41 20.61 -18.24
N THR A 345 23.46 19.96 -18.74
CA THR A 345 24.86 20.32 -18.44
C THR A 345 25.56 21.08 -19.57
N ARG A 346 24.99 21.07 -20.77
CA ARG A 346 25.58 21.60 -22.01
C ARG A 346 26.10 23.03 -21.91
N HIS A 347 25.33 23.93 -21.30
CA HIS A 347 25.67 25.35 -21.13
C HIS A 347 25.88 25.74 -19.65
N LEU A 348 26.15 24.75 -18.78
CA LEU A 348 26.29 25.00 -17.36
C LEU A 348 27.66 25.63 -17.04
N THR A 349 27.64 26.95 -16.79
CA THR A 349 28.83 27.75 -16.50
C THR A 349 29.51 27.36 -15.18
N ALA A 350 30.78 27.74 -15.01
CA ALA A 350 31.51 27.52 -13.76
C ALA A 350 30.83 28.19 -12.55
N ALA A 351 30.21 29.36 -12.75
CA ALA A 351 29.46 30.06 -11.70
C ALA A 351 28.19 29.28 -11.30
N ALA A 352 27.46 28.70 -12.26
CA ALA A 352 26.30 27.88 -11.99
C ALA A 352 26.69 26.58 -11.25
N ARG A 353 27.79 25.93 -11.65
CA ARG A 353 28.35 24.76 -10.94
C ARG A 353 28.72 25.11 -9.50
N ALA A 354 29.38 26.25 -9.28
CA ALA A 354 29.70 26.72 -7.94
C ALA A 354 28.43 27.04 -7.11
N ALA A 355 27.39 27.59 -7.73
CA ALA A 355 26.11 27.86 -7.05
C ALA A 355 25.40 26.57 -6.63
N LEU A 356 25.35 25.55 -7.50
CA LEU A 356 24.84 24.22 -7.17
C LEU A 356 25.70 23.55 -6.08
N GLY A 357 27.02 23.76 -6.13
CA GLY A 357 27.93 23.30 -5.09
C GLY A 357 27.54 23.77 -3.68
N ARG A 358 27.09 25.02 -3.54
CA ARG A 358 26.61 25.57 -2.26
C ARG A 358 25.39 24.84 -1.69
N LEU A 359 24.66 24.08 -2.50
CA LEU A 359 23.55 23.24 -2.05
C LEU A 359 24.00 21.90 -1.46
N GLY A 360 25.24 21.46 -1.68
CA GLY A 360 25.64 20.08 -1.41
C GLY A 360 25.98 19.26 -2.65
N LEU A 361 25.84 19.81 -3.87
CA LEU A 361 26.15 19.06 -5.09
C LEU A 361 27.68 19.02 -5.35
N PRO A 362 28.18 18.01 -6.09
CA PRO A 362 29.59 17.95 -6.46
C PRO A 362 29.90 19.01 -7.53
N ALA A 363 31.14 19.50 -7.54
CA ALA A 363 31.57 20.50 -8.51
C ALA A 363 31.65 19.95 -9.96
N ASP A 364 31.96 18.66 -10.10
CA ASP A 364 32.10 17.98 -11.38
C ASP A 364 30.83 17.21 -11.75
N LEU A 365 29.82 17.94 -12.22
CA LEU A 365 28.61 17.35 -12.79
C LEU A 365 28.96 16.80 -14.19
N ALA A 366 29.01 15.47 -14.33
CA ALA A 366 29.30 14.78 -15.58
C ALA A 366 28.26 15.10 -16.67
N ALA A 367 28.75 15.24 -17.90
CA ALA A 367 27.93 15.67 -19.02
C ALA A 367 26.89 14.61 -19.43
N GLY A 368 25.68 15.05 -19.75
CA GLY A 368 24.61 14.21 -20.30
C GLY A 368 23.99 13.19 -19.33
N ALA A 369 24.34 13.20 -18.05
CA ALA A 369 23.73 12.35 -17.05
C ALA A 369 22.45 12.97 -16.47
N SER A 370 21.50 12.12 -16.08
CA SER A 370 20.36 12.54 -15.27
C SER A 370 20.81 12.74 -13.82
N LEU A 371 20.33 13.80 -13.20
CA LEU A 371 20.63 14.18 -11.82
C LEU A 371 19.34 14.39 -11.04
N ALA A 372 19.24 13.66 -9.94
CA ALA A 372 18.26 13.84 -8.88
C ALA A 372 19.01 14.15 -7.57
N ALA A 373 18.78 15.31 -6.97
CA ALA A 373 19.44 15.69 -5.73
C ALA A 373 18.54 16.48 -4.77
N VAL A 374 18.87 16.37 -3.50
CA VAL A 374 18.34 17.20 -2.42
C VAL A 374 19.51 17.79 -1.66
N GLY A 375 19.51 19.10 -1.53
CA GLY A 375 20.57 19.86 -0.88
C GLY A 375 20.04 20.86 0.12
N VAL A 376 20.94 21.48 0.86
CA VAL A 376 20.66 22.59 1.77
C VAL A 376 21.52 23.78 1.37
N GLN A 377 20.89 24.92 1.14
CA GLN A 377 21.58 26.14 0.75
C GLN A 377 22.60 26.55 1.82
N GLY A 378 23.87 26.58 1.43
CA GLY A 378 25.00 26.92 2.30
C GLY A 378 25.70 25.72 2.97
N ALA A 379 25.31 24.48 2.68
CA ALA A 379 25.89 23.28 3.30
C ALA A 379 27.33 22.96 2.85
N GLY A 380 27.80 23.56 1.74
CA GLY A 380 29.11 23.28 1.15
C GLY A 380 29.05 22.17 0.09
N ASN A 381 30.15 21.87 -0.59
CA ASN A 381 30.15 20.98 -1.76
C ASN A 381 30.09 19.49 -1.37
N GLY A 382 29.35 18.69 -2.13
CA GLY A 382 29.38 17.22 -2.07
C GLY A 382 28.76 16.59 -0.83
N VAL A 383 28.01 17.34 -0.03
CA VAL A 383 27.36 16.84 1.20
C VAL A 383 25.86 16.59 1.05
N GLY A 384 25.26 16.93 -0.10
CA GLY A 384 23.83 16.69 -0.35
C GLY A 384 23.51 15.22 -0.61
N ALA A 385 22.22 14.88 -0.64
CA ALA A 385 21.75 13.59 -1.12
C ALA A 385 21.64 13.63 -2.65
N ILE A 386 22.28 12.68 -3.34
CA ILE A 386 22.48 12.75 -4.78
C ILE A 386 22.34 11.35 -5.39
N ALA A 387 21.60 11.25 -6.50
CA ALA A 387 21.59 10.10 -7.39
C ALA A 387 21.95 10.55 -8.81
N TRP A 388 22.83 9.78 -9.44
CA TRP A 388 23.41 10.06 -10.75
C TRP A 388 23.41 8.79 -11.58
N ALA A 389 22.82 8.84 -12.77
CA ALA A 389 22.92 7.75 -13.73
C ALA A 389 22.62 8.23 -15.17
N PRO A 390 23.15 7.53 -16.19
CA PRO A 390 22.82 7.84 -17.57
C PRO A 390 21.33 7.61 -17.85
N GLY A 391 20.62 8.65 -18.29
CA GLY A 391 19.23 8.56 -18.77
C GLY A 391 18.15 8.44 -17.68
N ASP A 392 18.46 7.94 -16.49
CA ASP A 392 17.51 7.79 -15.39
C ASP A 392 18.22 7.92 -14.03
N ALA A 393 17.82 8.88 -13.21
CA ALA A 393 18.27 9.03 -11.84
C ALA A 393 17.09 9.20 -10.89
N TYR A 394 16.99 8.33 -9.89
CA TYR A 394 15.96 8.37 -8.84
C TYR A 394 16.60 8.54 -7.46
N LEU A 395 16.00 9.41 -6.64
CA LEU A 395 16.39 9.65 -5.26
C LEU A 395 15.16 9.79 -4.38
N LYS A 396 15.19 9.15 -3.22
CA LYS A 396 14.20 9.35 -2.15
C LYS A 396 14.91 9.73 -0.85
N VAL A 397 14.46 10.79 -0.21
CA VAL A 397 15.00 11.32 1.06
C VAL A 397 13.86 11.55 2.05
N GLY A 398 14.15 11.47 3.36
CA GLY A 398 13.19 11.75 4.44
C GLY A 398 12.80 10.55 5.29
N GLY A 399 13.44 9.40 5.07
CA GLY A 399 13.24 8.19 5.87
C GLY A 399 11.85 7.58 5.68
N ASP A 400 11.48 6.71 6.62
CA ASP A 400 10.18 6.05 6.63
C ASP A 400 9.21 6.78 7.58
N ALA A 401 8.09 7.26 7.03
CA ALA A 401 7.04 7.97 7.78
C ALA A 401 5.91 7.04 8.25
N ARG A 402 5.91 5.77 7.84
CA ARG A 402 4.84 4.83 8.13
C ARG A 402 4.86 4.52 9.63
N PRO A 403 3.72 4.61 10.35
CA PRO A 403 3.67 4.35 11.78
C PRO A 403 3.76 2.83 12.08
N LEU A 404 4.95 2.27 12.00
CA LEU A 404 5.19 0.82 12.12
C LEU A 404 4.94 0.31 13.54
N ALA A 405 4.29 -0.85 13.66
CA ALA A 405 4.13 -1.60 14.91
C ALA A 405 4.94 -2.90 14.91
N PHE A 406 4.54 -3.85 14.07
CA PHE A 406 5.21 -5.14 13.84
C PHE A 406 4.89 -5.60 12.42
N ALA A 407 5.72 -6.49 11.87
CA ALA A 407 5.47 -7.14 10.60
C ALA A 407 5.07 -8.60 10.81
N LEU A 408 4.17 -9.10 9.96
CA LEU A 408 3.82 -10.51 9.87
C LEU A 408 4.42 -11.12 8.61
N ASP A 409 5.03 -12.29 8.79
CA ASP A 409 5.46 -13.16 7.70
C ASP A 409 4.34 -14.16 7.39
N TRP A 410 3.93 -14.96 8.37
CA TRP A 410 2.79 -15.87 8.20
C TRP A 410 1.96 -16.05 9.45
N VAL A 411 0.73 -16.53 9.25
CA VAL A 411 -0.22 -16.94 10.29
C VAL A 411 -0.69 -18.35 10.00
N ARG A 412 -0.61 -19.23 11.00
CA ARG A 412 -1.03 -20.64 10.89
C ARG A 412 -2.05 -21.00 11.96
N VAL A 413 -3.07 -21.75 11.57
CA VAL A 413 -4.03 -22.38 12.47
C VAL A 413 -4.00 -23.90 12.25
N GLN A 414 -3.87 -24.69 13.32
CA GLN A 414 -3.73 -26.15 13.24
C GLN A 414 -4.39 -26.89 14.39
#